data_AF-A0A969JY43-F1
#
_entry.id   AF-A0A969JY43-F1
#
_cell.length_a   1.000
_cell.length_b   1.000
_cell.length_c   1.000
_cell.angle_alpha   90.00
_cell.angle_beta   90.00
_cell.angle_gamma   90.00
#
_symmetry.space_group_name_H-M   'P 1'
#
loop_
_entity.id
_entity.type
_entity.pdbx_description
1 polymer ?
#
loop_
_entity_poly.entity_id
_entity_poly.type
_entity_poly.pdbx_seq_one_letter_code
_entity_poly.pdbx_strand_id
1 'polypeptide(L)'
;MSSSTRFRTPVSGRFFRSQSAPLALLVLLSLAGYGLMQFWFPLAPYYRQVPLADVRDFTLSLAAGGAYGLLVIALYGLYWLAFRLTQQGQLRLRVSFILGTAVLFSLPLLFTYPINASDVFRYLIHGRLTSFHQTNPYLTPPNAFPQDPFLPLAGEWAGETSPYGPLWEMGAAAIATVTGDNLYAGLLLFKLLGLAAFVACGWLIWWLLAHTAPTVRLGLTLLWAWNPALLSIFVVDAHNDVLMLVWLLLGYGVLWRGHAVAGMSLMFLAVLTKPIALLPLLFFFLAAWLAQPDGAARRRFVGGTAVTCLLLTHPHLFTLWFPVFAHRSPGS
;
A
#
# COMPACT_ATOMS: atom_id res chain seq x y z
N MET A 1 68.42 -24.14 30.36
CA MET A 1 67.15 -23.61 30.92
C MET A 1 66.69 -22.44 30.06
N SER A 2 65.68 -22.62 29.21
CA SER A 2 64.75 -21.57 28.81
C SER A 2 63.65 -22.21 27.97
N SER A 3 62.46 -22.24 28.57
CA SER A 3 61.22 -22.82 28.08
C SER A 3 60.56 -21.92 27.03
N SER A 4 60.27 -22.44 25.84
CA SER A 4 59.37 -21.78 24.88
C SER A 4 57.94 -22.27 25.08
N THR A 5 57.17 -21.49 25.81
CA THR A 5 55.74 -21.68 26.08
C THR A 5 54.94 -21.43 24.80
N ARG A 6 54.36 -22.51 24.24
CA ARG A 6 53.37 -22.40 23.15
C ARG A 6 52.07 -21.81 23.69
N PHE A 7 51.72 -20.60 23.25
CA PHE A 7 50.37 -20.06 23.43
C PHE A 7 49.39 -20.88 22.58
N ARG A 8 48.58 -21.72 23.24
CA ARG A 8 47.35 -22.28 22.66
C ARG A 8 46.30 -21.16 22.66
N THR A 9 45.85 -20.75 21.48
CA THR A 9 44.63 -19.98 21.36
C THR A 9 43.43 -20.87 21.70
N PRO A 10 42.43 -20.39 22.47
CA PRO A 10 41.23 -21.15 22.71
C PRO A 10 40.40 -21.16 21.42
N VAL A 11 40.17 -22.35 20.87
CA VAL A 11 39.13 -22.60 19.88
C VAL A 11 37.81 -22.27 20.55
N SER A 12 37.28 -21.08 20.28
CA SER A 12 35.93 -20.71 20.70
C SER A 12 34.96 -21.63 19.98
N GLY A 13 34.31 -22.50 20.76
CA GLY A 13 33.27 -23.39 20.28
C GLY A 13 32.15 -22.57 19.63
N ARG A 14 32.03 -22.69 18.31
CA ARG A 14 30.80 -22.32 17.60
C ARG A 14 29.71 -23.27 18.09
N PHE A 15 28.99 -22.86 19.14
CA PHE A 15 27.67 -23.40 19.40
C PHE A 15 26.82 -23.16 18.16
N PHE A 16 26.54 -24.23 17.41
CA PHE A 16 25.48 -24.27 16.42
C PHE A 16 24.13 -24.15 17.15
N ARG A 17 23.81 -22.97 17.69
CA ARG A 17 22.43 -22.64 18.04
C ARG A 17 21.67 -22.60 16.71
N SER A 18 20.71 -23.50 16.56
CA SER A 18 19.72 -23.49 15.50
C SER A 18 19.13 -22.08 15.37
N GLN A 19 19.59 -21.32 14.38
CA GLN A 19 19.17 -19.93 14.16
C GLN A 19 17.71 -19.82 13.65
N SER A 20 17.04 -20.96 13.40
CA SER A 20 15.66 -21.01 12.91
C SER A 20 14.61 -20.88 14.02
N ALA A 21 14.90 -21.34 15.24
CA ALA A 21 13.98 -21.24 16.38
C ALA A 21 13.57 -19.80 16.76
N PRO A 22 14.50 -18.82 16.86
CA PRO A 22 14.12 -17.44 17.19
C PRO A 22 13.30 -16.77 16.08
N LEU A 23 13.59 -17.06 14.81
CA LEU A 23 12.82 -16.52 13.68
C LEU A 23 11.39 -17.06 13.64
N ALA A 24 11.23 -18.38 13.77
CA ALA A 24 9.92 -19.01 13.76
C ALA A 24 9.05 -18.47 14.90
N LEU A 25 9.61 -18.30 16.10
CA LEU A 25 8.90 -17.72 17.22
C LEU A 25 8.46 -16.27 16.95
N LEU A 26 9.32 -15.42 16.38
CA LEU A 26 8.96 -14.04 16.01
C LEU A 26 7.79 -14.00 15.01
N VAL A 27 7.84 -14.85 13.98
CA VAL A 27 6.79 -14.94 12.96
C VAL A 27 5.49 -15.45 13.58
N LEU A 28 5.53 -16.50 14.39
CA LEU A 28 4.34 -17.07 15.04
C LEU A 28 3.69 -16.09 16.01
N LEU A 29 4.48 -15.39 16.84
CA LEU A 29 3.96 -14.38 17.76
C LEU A 29 3.35 -13.18 17.02
N SER A 30 3.98 -12.73 15.93
CA SER A 30 3.45 -11.65 15.11
C SER A 30 2.14 -12.07 14.43
N LEU A 31 2.11 -13.27 13.85
CA LEU A 31 0.91 -13.84 13.23
C LEU A 31 -0.22 -14.02 14.23
N ALA A 32 0.07 -14.48 15.44
CA ALA A 32 -0.90 -14.56 16.52
C ALA A 32 -1.45 -13.18 16.88
N GLY A 33 -0.60 -12.15 16.94
CA GLY A 33 -1.02 -10.77 17.19
C GLY A 33 -1.95 -10.21 16.11
N TYR A 34 -1.63 -10.42 14.83
CA TYR A 34 -2.52 -10.03 13.73
C TYR A 34 -3.81 -10.85 13.69
N GLY A 35 -3.75 -12.14 14.07
CA GLY A 35 -4.94 -12.97 14.28
C GLY A 35 -5.85 -12.41 15.38
N LEU A 36 -5.28 -12.01 16.52
CA LEU A 36 -6.02 -11.35 17.60
C LEU A 36 -6.68 -10.04 17.13
N MET A 37 -5.99 -9.25 16.29
CA MET A 37 -6.63 -8.07 15.68
C MET A 37 -7.85 -8.45 14.84
N GLN A 38 -7.74 -9.47 13.98
CA GLN A 38 -8.88 -9.94 13.18
C GLN A 38 -10.04 -10.44 14.05
N PHE A 39 -9.76 -11.17 15.13
CA PHE A 39 -10.79 -11.63 16.07
C PHE A 39 -11.47 -10.49 16.81
N TRP A 40 -10.72 -9.43 17.14
CA TRP A 40 -11.26 -8.27 17.84
C TRP A 40 -12.08 -7.37 16.92
N PHE A 41 -11.65 -7.20 15.67
CA PHE A 41 -12.31 -6.33 14.69
C PHE A 41 -12.75 -7.16 13.46
N PRO A 42 -13.69 -8.11 13.59
CA PRO A 42 -14.04 -9.00 12.48
C PRO A 42 -14.84 -8.26 11.39
N LEU A 43 -14.45 -8.37 10.12
CA LEU A 43 -15.15 -7.68 9.03
C LEU A 43 -16.56 -8.24 8.78
N ALA A 44 -16.72 -9.57 8.76
CA ALA A 44 -17.95 -10.24 8.32
C ALA A 44 -19.24 -9.88 9.11
N PRO A 45 -19.23 -9.71 10.44
CA PRO A 45 -20.43 -9.27 11.16
C PRO A 45 -20.70 -7.76 11.05
N TYR A 46 -19.68 -6.94 10.75
CA TYR A 46 -19.77 -5.49 10.85
C TYR A 46 -19.73 -4.74 9.52
N TYR A 47 -19.46 -5.39 8.38
CA TYR A 47 -19.32 -4.71 7.08
C TYR A 47 -20.57 -3.95 6.59
N ARG A 48 -21.75 -4.17 7.19
CA ARG A 48 -22.99 -3.40 6.91
C ARG A 48 -23.39 -2.46 8.04
N GLN A 49 -22.56 -2.31 9.06
CA GLN A 49 -22.87 -1.47 10.21
C GLN A 49 -22.97 -0.01 9.78
N VAL A 50 -24.05 0.64 10.23
CA VAL A 50 -24.30 2.07 10.07
C VAL A 50 -24.72 2.62 11.43
N PRO A 51 -24.09 3.69 11.96
CA PRO A 51 -22.92 4.37 11.40
C PRO A 51 -21.71 3.44 11.30
N LEU A 52 -20.78 3.77 10.40
CA LEU A 52 -19.51 3.06 10.28
C LEU A 52 -18.77 3.09 11.61
N ALA A 53 -18.20 1.95 11.99
CA ALA A 53 -17.50 1.81 13.25
C ALA A 53 -16.05 2.32 13.16
N ASP A 54 -15.51 2.78 14.28
CA ASP A 54 -14.09 3.04 14.45
C ASP A 54 -13.52 2.20 15.61
N VAL A 55 -12.21 2.32 15.88
CA VAL A 55 -11.55 1.58 16.97
C VAL A 55 -12.27 1.71 18.33
N ARG A 56 -12.89 2.85 18.63
CA ARG A 56 -13.55 3.15 19.91
C ARG A 56 -14.82 2.32 20.09
N ASP A 57 -15.53 2.04 19.00
CA ASP A 57 -16.73 1.20 19.03
C ASP A 57 -16.43 -0.25 19.43
N PHE A 58 -15.20 -0.70 19.20
CA PHE A 58 -14.73 -2.04 19.55
C PHE A 58 -13.93 -2.08 20.87
N THR A 59 -13.47 -0.92 21.36
CA THR A 59 -12.72 -0.81 22.63
C THR A 59 -13.47 0.05 23.65
N LEU A 60 -14.67 -0.40 24.03
CA LEU A 60 -15.62 0.34 24.88
C LEU A 60 -15.15 0.62 26.31
N SER A 61 -14.06 0.01 26.77
CA SER A 61 -13.50 0.24 28.10
C SER A 61 -12.03 0.65 28.04
N LEU A 62 -11.55 1.37 29.06
CA LEU A 62 -10.13 1.72 29.18
C LEU A 62 -9.24 0.47 29.20
N ALA A 63 -9.71 -0.63 29.80
CA ALA A 63 -9.00 -1.90 29.80
C ALA A 63 -8.88 -2.49 28.39
N ALA A 64 -9.97 -2.47 27.60
CA ALA A 64 -9.98 -2.92 26.21
C ALA A 64 -9.06 -2.05 25.33
N GLY A 65 -9.16 -0.72 25.45
CA GLY A 65 -8.28 0.20 24.73
C GLY A 65 -6.81 0.03 25.12
N GLY A 66 -6.53 -0.16 26.41
CA GLY A 66 -5.18 -0.44 26.92
C GLY A 66 -4.61 -1.76 26.39
N ALA A 67 -5.42 -2.82 26.36
CA ALA A 67 -5.02 -4.11 25.81
C ALA A 67 -4.75 -4.04 24.28
N TYR A 68 -5.55 -3.29 23.53
CA TYR A 68 -5.28 -3.02 22.12
C TYR A 68 -3.97 -2.24 21.93
N GLY A 69 -3.75 -1.20 22.75
CA GLY A 69 -2.50 -0.44 22.75
C GLY A 69 -1.27 -1.32 23.04
N LEU A 70 -1.37 -2.21 24.02
CA LEU A 70 -0.32 -3.18 24.33
C LEU A 70 -0.06 -4.17 23.18
N LEU A 71 -1.12 -4.63 22.50
CA LEU A 71 -0.99 -5.48 21.32
C LEU A 71 -0.22 -4.77 20.20
N VAL A 72 -0.56 -3.52 19.90
CA VAL A 72 0.14 -2.70 18.89
C VAL A 72 1.61 -2.52 19.30
N ILE A 73 1.90 -2.16 20.56
CA ILE A 73 3.27 -2.02 21.07
C ILE A 73 4.04 -3.34 20.95
N ALA A 74 3.42 -4.47 21.26
CA ALA A 74 4.04 -5.79 21.15
C ALA A 74 4.39 -6.12 19.69
N LEU A 75 3.49 -5.87 18.74
CA LEU A 75 3.75 -6.05 17.30
C LEU A 75 4.93 -5.19 16.83
N TYR A 76 5.00 -3.93 17.25
CA TYR A 76 6.14 -3.05 16.97
C TYR A 76 7.44 -3.56 17.61
N GLY A 77 7.39 -4.11 18.83
CA GLY A 77 8.52 -4.72 19.50
C GLY A 77 9.06 -5.94 18.74
N LEU A 78 8.17 -6.84 18.30
CA LEU A 78 8.52 -8.00 17.48
C LEU A 78 9.13 -7.60 16.13
N TYR A 79 8.52 -6.63 15.46
CA TYR A 79 9.00 -6.04 14.22
C TYR A 79 10.40 -5.42 14.38
N TRP A 80 10.60 -4.59 15.41
CA TRP A 80 11.90 -3.97 15.69
C TRP A 80 12.97 -5.01 16.01
N LEU A 81 12.63 -6.02 16.80
CA LEU A 81 13.53 -7.12 17.11
C LEU A 81 13.94 -7.89 15.84
N ALA A 82 12.99 -8.22 14.96
CA ALA A 82 13.27 -8.87 13.68
C ALA A 82 14.21 -8.02 12.80
N PHE A 83 13.99 -6.70 12.73
CA PHE A 83 14.89 -5.78 12.04
C PHE A 83 16.31 -5.79 12.65
N ARG A 84 16.43 -5.66 13.98
CA ARG A 84 17.72 -5.64 14.68
C ARG A 84 18.52 -6.92 14.47
N LEU A 85 17.87 -8.08 14.60
CA LEU A 85 18.52 -9.37 14.38
C LEU A 85 18.94 -9.57 12.92
N THR A 86 18.16 -9.03 11.96
CA THR A 86 18.53 -9.01 10.53
C THR A 86 19.76 -8.15 10.29
N GLN A 87 19.79 -6.93 10.83
CA GLN A 87 20.93 -5.99 10.69
C GLN A 87 22.22 -6.53 11.33
N GLN A 88 22.10 -7.30 12.41
CA GLN A 88 23.22 -7.96 13.08
C GLN A 88 23.68 -9.24 12.36
N GLY A 89 23.05 -9.63 11.25
CA GLY A 89 23.36 -10.86 10.53
C GLY A 89 23.02 -12.14 11.28
N GLN A 90 22.19 -12.05 12.33
CA GLN A 90 21.76 -13.20 13.14
C GLN A 90 20.60 -13.98 12.49
N LEU A 91 19.88 -13.34 11.56
CA LEU A 91 18.84 -13.97 10.76
C LEU A 91 19.32 -14.13 9.31
N ARG A 92 19.29 -15.36 8.80
CA ARG A 92 19.57 -15.65 7.40
C ARG A 92 18.26 -15.66 6.61
N LEU A 93 17.85 -14.49 6.13
CA LEU A 93 16.60 -14.32 5.39
C LEU A 93 16.84 -14.28 3.88
N ARG A 94 15.84 -14.76 3.13
CA ARG A 94 15.71 -14.48 1.69
C ARG A 94 14.59 -13.45 1.51
N VAL A 95 14.67 -12.64 0.45
CA VAL A 95 13.60 -11.69 0.13
C VAL A 95 12.24 -12.39 -0.03
N SER A 96 12.21 -13.58 -0.62
CA SER A 96 10.98 -14.37 -0.76
C SER A 96 10.36 -14.74 0.58
N PHE A 97 11.18 -14.98 1.61
CA PHE A 97 10.69 -15.23 2.96
C PHE A 97 10.12 -13.96 3.60
N ILE A 98 10.78 -12.81 3.44
CA ILE A 98 10.31 -11.52 3.96
C ILE A 98 8.94 -11.18 3.35
N LEU A 99 8.84 -11.22 2.01
CA LEU A 99 7.60 -10.92 1.29
C LEU A 99 6.52 -11.98 1.51
N GLY A 100 6.88 -13.27 1.52
CA GLY A 100 5.94 -14.35 1.82
C GLY A 100 5.37 -14.27 3.23
N THR A 101 6.20 -13.89 4.21
CA THR A 101 5.74 -13.66 5.59
C THR A 101 4.85 -12.41 5.69
N ALA A 102 5.13 -11.36 4.90
CA ALA A 102 4.25 -10.19 4.85
C ALA A 102 2.85 -10.56 4.32
N VAL A 103 2.78 -11.42 3.30
CA VAL A 103 1.51 -12.00 2.82
C VAL A 103 0.85 -12.81 3.93
N LEU A 104 1.60 -13.68 4.63
CA LEU A 104 1.09 -14.48 5.74
C LEU A 104 0.49 -13.62 6.86
N PHE A 105 1.18 -12.55 7.27
CA PHE A 105 0.68 -11.57 8.24
C PHE A 105 -0.59 -10.85 7.76
N SER A 106 -0.70 -10.62 6.46
CA SER A 106 -1.84 -9.95 5.85
C SER A 106 -3.09 -10.81 5.78
N LEU A 107 -2.98 -12.14 5.80
CA LEU A 107 -4.13 -13.05 5.68
C LEU A 107 -5.23 -12.79 6.72
N PRO A 108 -4.97 -12.74 8.04
CA PRO A 108 -6.00 -12.35 9.01
C PRO A 108 -6.49 -10.92 8.77
N LEU A 109 -5.60 -9.99 8.38
CA LEU A 109 -5.90 -8.57 8.20
C LEU A 109 -6.86 -8.27 7.04
N LEU A 110 -6.89 -9.12 6.01
CA LEU A 110 -7.91 -9.06 4.96
C LEU A 110 -9.34 -9.19 5.51
N PHE A 111 -9.50 -9.90 6.63
CA PHE A 111 -10.79 -10.12 7.28
C PHE A 111 -10.99 -9.23 8.52
N THR A 112 -10.12 -8.25 8.73
CA THR A 112 -10.25 -7.23 9.76
C THR A 112 -11.07 -6.05 9.23
N TYR A 113 -12.02 -5.55 10.03
CA TYR A 113 -12.80 -4.36 9.74
C TYR A 113 -11.88 -3.11 9.65
N PRO A 114 -12.11 -2.19 8.70
CA PRO A 114 -11.28 -0.99 8.53
C PRO A 114 -11.53 0.01 9.68
N ILE A 115 -10.80 -0.17 10.78
CA ILE A 115 -11.00 0.56 12.05
C ILE A 115 -10.32 1.92 12.12
N ASN A 116 -9.33 2.20 11.26
CA ASN A 116 -8.61 3.49 11.31
C ASN A 116 -9.17 4.48 10.29
N ALA A 117 -9.64 3.98 9.14
CA ALA A 117 -10.24 4.81 8.10
C ALA A 117 -11.21 4.00 7.23
N SER A 118 -12.35 4.59 6.91
CA SER A 118 -13.45 3.90 6.21
C SER A 118 -13.52 4.22 4.71
N ASP A 119 -12.46 4.80 4.12
CA ASP A 119 -12.45 5.19 2.70
C ASP A 119 -12.71 4.03 1.74
N VAL A 120 -12.43 2.78 2.15
CA VAL A 120 -12.73 1.58 1.35
C VAL A 120 -14.21 1.47 0.97
N PHE A 121 -15.12 1.92 1.83
CA PHE A 121 -16.56 1.98 1.52
C PHE A 121 -16.83 3.05 0.46
N ARG A 122 -16.19 4.22 0.59
CA ARG A 122 -16.33 5.34 -0.34
C ARG A 122 -15.79 5.02 -1.73
N TYR A 123 -14.66 4.31 -1.81
CA TYR A 123 -14.13 3.83 -3.09
C TYR A 123 -15.16 2.99 -3.83
N LEU A 124 -15.81 2.06 -3.14
CA LEU A 124 -16.83 1.22 -3.77
C LEU A 124 -18.06 2.03 -4.20
N ILE A 125 -18.50 2.98 -3.37
CA ILE A 125 -19.63 3.87 -3.68
C ILE A 125 -19.33 4.74 -4.92
N HIS A 126 -18.15 5.36 -5.01
CA HIS A 126 -17.75 6.11 -6.21
C HIS A 126 -17.64 5.21 -7.45
N GLY A 127 -17.12 3.99 -7.28
CA GLY A 127 -17.11 2.98 -8.32
C GLY A 127 -18.53 2.70 -8.85
N ARG A 128 -19.53 2.67 -7.96
CA ARG A 128 -20.94 2.49 -8.34
C ARG A 128 -21.55 3.69 -9.05
N LEU A 129 -21.17 4.92 -8.70
CA LEU A 129 -21.58 6.11 -9.43
C LEU A 129 -21.24 5.99 -10.92
N THR A 130 -20.03 5.52 -11.21
CA THR A 130 -19.58 5.32 -12.59
C THR A 130 -20.23 4.10 -13.24
N SER A 131 -20.24 2.94 -12.55
CA SER A 131 -20.62 1.65 -13.16
C SER A 131 -22.13 1.38 -13.22
N PHE A 132 -22.90 1.80 -12.21
CA PHE A 132 -24.35 1.54 -12.13
C PHE A 132 -25.18 2.78 -12.44
N HIS A 133 -24.74 3.95 -11.98
CA HIS A 133 -25.48 5.20 -12.18
C HIS A 133 -25.06 5.96 -13.43
N GLN A 134 -24.02 5.50 -14.12
CA GLN A 134 -23.50 6.08 -15.36
C GLN A 134 -23.25 7.59 -15.22
N THR A 135 -22.78 8.03 -14.04
CA THR A 135 -22.44 9.43 -13.76
C THR A 135 -20.96 9.61 -13.40
N ASN A 136 -20.47 10.83 -13.60
CA ASN A 136 -19.09 11.19 -13.35
C ASN A 136 -18.91 11.49 -11.85
N PRO A 137 -18.08 10.72 -11.11
CA PRO A 137 -17.88 10.91 -9.66
C PRO A 137 -17.18 12.23 -9.34
N TYR A 138 -16.64 12.95 -10.33
CA TYR A 138 -16.08 14.29 -10.18
C TYR A 138 -17.13 15.41 -10.25
N LEU A 139 -18.33 15.10 -10.74
CA LEU A 139 -19.41 16.07 -10.93
C LEU A 139 -20.63 15.77 -10.06
N THR A 140 -20.82 14.50 -9.69
CA THR A 140 -22.01 14.06 -8.96
C THR A 140 -21.61 13.36 -7.66
N PRO A 141 -22.07 13.85 -6.51
CA PRO A 141 -21.82 13.22 -5.22
C PRO A 141 -22.73 12.00 -4.97
N PRO A 142 -22.38 11.10 -4.03
CA PRO A 142 -23.18 9.92 -3.67
C PRO A 142 -24.65 10.20 -3.32
N ASN A 143 -24.93 11.27 -2.57
CA ASN A 143 -26.27 11.60 -2.10
C ASN A 143 -27.28 11.97 -3.22
N ALA A 144 -26.81 12.18 -4.45
CA ALA A 144 -27.68 12.30 -5.62
C ALA A 144 -28.45 11.02 -5.94
N PHE A 145 -28.03 9.87 -5.37
CA PHE A 145 -28.66 8.57 -5.57
C PHE A 145 -29.16 8.00 -4.24
N PRO A 146 -30.24 8.56 -3.64
CA PRO A 146 -30.78 8.13 -2.34
C PRO A 146 -31.21 6.66 -2.32
N GLN A 147 -31.46 6.07 -3.48
CA GLN A 147 -31.91 4.68 -3.63
C GLN A 147 -30.75 3.68 -3.74
N ASP A 148 -29.49 4.13 -3.83
CA ASP A 148 -28.36 3.20 -3.89
C ASP A 148 -28.21 2.48 -2.54
N PRO A 149 -28.16 1.14 -2.51
CA PRO A 149 -28.12 0.38 -1.26
C PRO A 149 -26.87 0.65 -0.42
N PHE A 150 -25.81 1.21 -0.99
CA PHE A 150 -24.56 1.48 -0.28
C PHE A 150 -24.46 2.93 0.20
N LEU A 151 -25.39 3.82 -0.17
CA LEU A 151 -25.40 5.20 0.29
C LEU A 151 -25.34 5.36 1.81
N PRO A 152 -26.04 4.55 2.64
CA PRO A 152 -25.93 4.65 4.10
C PRO A 152 -24.50 4.51 4.66
N LEU A 153 -23.59 3.91 3.89
CA LEU A 153 -22.18 3.71 4.24
C LEU A 153 -21.28 4.86 3.76
N ALA A 154 -21.81 5.85 3.04
CA ALA A 154 -21.05 7.04 2.61
C ALA A 154 -20.69 7.96 3.79
N GLY A 155 -21.43 7.86 4.90
CA GLY A 155 -21.20 8.63 6.12
C GLY A 155 -21.29 10.14 5.89
N GLU A 156 -20.42 10.89 6.55
CA GLU A 156 -20.35 12.36 6.45
C GLU A 156 -19.96 12.85 5.04
N TRP A 157 -19.37 11.99 4.21
CA TRP A 157 -18.87 12.33 2.87
C TRP A 157 -19.88 12.10 1.76
N ALA A 158 -21.14 11.80 2.09
CA ALA A 158 -22.18 11.52 1.11
C ALA A 158 -22.44 12.70 0.14
N GLY A 159 -22.15 13.93 0.55
CA GLY A 159 -22.30 15.13 -0.26
C GLY A 159 -21.07 15.51 -1.10
N GLU A 160 -19.99 14.75 -1.04
CA GLU A 160 -18.70 15.13 -1.62
C GLU A 160 -18.40 14.32 -2.88
N THR A 161 -17.83 14.99 -3.89
CA THR A 161 -17.34 14.35 -5.12
C THR A 161 -15.98 13.70 -4.90
N SER A 162 -15.55 12.83 -5.83
CA SER A 162 -14.28 12.14 -5.69
C SER A 162 -13.06 13.09 -5.68
N PRO A 163 -12.18 12.97 -4.68
CA PRO A 163 -10.89 13.67 -4.66
C PRO A 163 -9.75 12.87 -5.34
N TYR A 164 -10.03 11.69 -5.89
CA TYR A 164 -9.01 10.76 -6.39
C TYR A 164 -8.75 10.92 -7.88
N GLY A 165 -7.59 10.46 -8.34
CA GLY A 165 -7.26 10.53 -9.75
C GLY A 165 -8.04 9.48 -10.58
N PRO A 166 -8.13 9.66 -11.89
CA PRO A 166 -9.00 8.86 -12.73
C PRO A 166 -8.55 7.39 -12.88
N LEU A 167 -7.25 7.08 -12.70
CA LEU A 167 -6.79 5.70 -12.67
C LEU A 167 -7.37 4.94 -11.46
N TRP A 168 -7.50 5.63 -10.31
CA TRP A 168 -8.13 5.05 -9.13
C TRP A 168 -9.64 4.86 -9.33
N GLU A 169 -10.33 5.89 -9.82
CA GLU A 169 -11.78 5.84 -10.06
C GLU A 169 -12.17 4.76 -11.08
N MET A 170 -11.38 4.58 -12.14
CA MET A 170 -11.58 3.47 -13.07
C MET A 170 -11.39 2.10 -12.41
N GLY A 171 -10.38 1.95 -11.54
CA GLY A 171 -10.17 0.73 -10.77
C GLY A 171 -11.33 0.45 -9.81
N ALA A 172 -11.84 1.49 -9.16
CA ALA A 172 -12.99 1.41 -8.28
C ALA A 172 -14.27 1.02 -9.04
N ALA A 173 -14.51 1.60 -10.21
CA ALA A 173 -15.62 1.25 -11.09
C ALA A 173 -15.51 -0.19 -11.61
N ALA A 174 -14.31 -0.67 -11.94
CA ALA A 174 -14.07 -2.05 -12.33
C ALA A 174 -14.38 -3.02 -11.19
N ILE A 175 -13.93 -2.73 -9.96
CA ILE A 175 -14.25 -3.54 -8.77
C ILE A 175 -15.76 -3.56 -8.54
N ALA A 176 -16.42 -2.39 -8.55
CA ALA A 176 -17.87 -2.28 -8.38
C ALA A 176 -18.65 -3.09 -9.44
N THR A 177 -18.22 -3.03 -10.70
CA THR A 177 -18.82 -3.78 -11.82
C THR A 177 -18.72 -5.29 -11.57
N VAL A 178 -17.55 -5.78 -11.13
CA VAL A 178 -17.33 -7.21 -10.86
C VAL A 178 -18.10 -7.68 -9.64
N THR A 179 -18.25 -6.85 -8.61
CA THR A 179 -18.88 -7.26 -7.33
C THR A 179 -20.38 -7.04 -7.28
N GLY A 180 -20.94 -6.16 -8.12
CA GLY A 180 -22.34 -5.81 -8.08
C GLY A 180 -22.77 -5.27 -6.72
N ASP A 181 -23.86 -5.82 -6.20
CA ASP A 181 -24.39 -5.49 -4.87
C ASP A 181 -23.74 -6.29 -3.72
N ASN A 182 -22.71 -7.09 -4.00
CA ASN A 182 -21.97 -7.81 -2.97
C ASN A 182 -20.89 -6.91 -2.34
N LEU A 183 -21.32 -6.11 -1.35
CA LEU A 183 -20.44 -5.22 -0.59
C LEU A 183 -19.23 -5.94 0.01
N TYR A 184 -19.43 -7.10 0.65
CA TYR A 184 -18.35 -7.84 1.29
C TYR A 184 -17.26 -8.26 0.30
N ALA A 185 -17.65 -8.76 -0.88
CA ALA A 185 -16.72 -9.08 -1.95
C ALA A 185 -15.98 -7.82 -2.47
N GLY A 186 -16.68 -6.69 -2.61
CA GLY A 186 -16.08 -5.41 -3.01
C GLY A 186 -14.98 -4.95 -2.04
N LEU A 187 -15.26 -4.99 -0.74
CA LEU A 187 -14.28 -4.65 0.30
C LEU A 187 -13.07 -5.58 0.25
N LEU A 188 -13.29 -6.90 0.10
CA LEU A 188 -12.18 -7.86 -0.01
C LEU A 188 -11.35 -7.64 -1.28
N LEU A 189 -11.95 -7.31 -2.42
CA LEU A 189 -11.19 -7.01 -3.65
C LEU A 189 -10.32 -5.76 -3.50
N PHE A 190 -10.80 -4.70 -2.84
CA PHE A 190 -9.96 -3.54 -2.54
C PHE A 190 -8.81 -3.88 -1.60
N LYS A 191 -9.07 -4.67 -0.55
CA LYS A 191 -8.03 -5.13 0.38
C LYS A 191 -6.98 -6.02 -0.31
N LEU A 192 -7.41 -6.88 -1.24
CA LEU A 192 -6.51 -7.70 -2.06
C LEU A 192 -5.68 -6.86 -3.03
N LEU A 193 -6.27 -5.83 -3.65
CA LEU A 193 -5.53 -4.85 -4.45
C LEU A 193 -4.48 -4.12 -3.61
N GLY A 194 -4.85 -3.69 -2.39
CA GLY A 194 -3.94 -3.09 -1.43
C GLY A 194 -2.78 -4.00 -1.04
N LEU A 195 -3.07 -5.28 -0.74
CA LEU A 195 -2.05 -6.29 -0.45
C LEU A 195 -1.13 -6.54 -1.64
N ALA A 196 -1.68 -6.69 -2.85
CA ALA A 196 -0.88 -6.91 -4.05
C ALA A 196 0.08 -5.74 -4.31
N ALA A 197 -0.42 -4.50 -4.20
CA ALA A 197 0.39 -3.30 -4.30
C ALA A 197 1.43 -3.19 -3.17
N PHE A 198 1.08 -3.58 -1.93
CA PHE A 198 2.01 -3.58 -0.80
C PHE A 198 3.20 -4.53 -1.00
N VAL A 199 2.93 -5.74 -1.51
CA VAL A 199 3.97 -6.72 -1.86
C VAL A 199 4.80 -6.24 -3.05
N ALA A 200 4.17 -5.63 -4.06
CA ALA A 200 4.86 -5.03 -5.18
C ALA A 200 5.82 -3.91 -4.73
N CYS A 201 5.40 -3.03 -3.83
CA CYS A 201 6.29 -2.03 -3.19
C CYS A 201 7.46 -2.69 -2.47
N GLY A 202 7.23 -3.75 -1.70
CA GLY A 202 8.30 -4.48 -1.02
C GLY A 202 9.33 -5.07 -1.99
N TRP A 203 8.85 -5.64 -3.11
CA TRP A 203 9.73 -6.13 -4.17
C TRP A 203 10.47 -4.99 -4.88
N LEU A 204 9.81 -3.87 -5.17
CA LEU A 204 10.42 -2.70 -5.81
C LEU A 204 11.49 -2.07 -4.91
N ILE A 205 11.26 -1.98 -3.61
CA ILE A 205 12.27 -1.53 -2.62
C ILE A 205 13.48 -2.46 -2.65
N TRP A 206 13.26 -3.78 -2.59
CA TRP A 206 14.35 -4.75 -2.71
C TRP A 206 15.12 -4.56 -4.02
N TRP A 207 14.42 -4.39 -5.13
CA TRP A 207 15.00 -4.20 -6.46
C TRP A 207 15.83 -2.91 -6.57
N LEU A 208 15.32 -1.79 -6.07
CA LEU A 208 16.03 -0.50 -6.05
C LEU A 208 17.31 -0.53 -5.22
N LEU A 209 17.32 -1.31 -4.14
CA LEU A 209 18.45 -1.45 -3.23
C LEU A 209 19.49 -2.49 -3.70
N ALA A 210 19.53 -2.82 -5.01
CA ALA A 210 20.41 -3.86 -5.55
C ALA A 210 21.91 -3.65 -5.29
N HIS A 211 22.34 -2.40 -5.16
CA HIS A 211 23.74 -2.03 -4.95
C HIS A 211 24.08 -1.78 -3.47
N THR A 212 23.13 -2.02 -2.57
CA THR A 212 23.33 -1.88 -1.12
C THR A 212 23.86 -3.19 -0.53
N ALA A 213 24.65 -3.11 0.55
CA ALA A 213 25.17 -4.28 1.26
C ALA A 213 24.04 -5.28 1.59
N PRO A 214 24.23 -6.61 1.41
CA PRO A 214 23.14 -7.59 1.49
C PRO A 214 22.33 -7.56 2.80
N THR A 215 23.00 -7.40 3.94
CA THR A 215 22.34 -7.31 5.25
C THR A 215 21.47 -6.07 5.37
N VAL A 216 21.98 -4.91 4.95
CA VAL A 216 21.26 -3.64 4.94
C VAL A 216 20.08 -3.70 3.97
N ARG A 217 20.27 -4.27 2.78
CA ARG A 217 19.23 -4.46 1.78
C ARG A 217 18.05 -5.28 2.33
N LEU A 218 18.34 -6.38 3.02
CA LEU A 218 17.33 -7.20 3.70
C LEU A 218 16.63 -6.43 4.82
N GLY A 219 17.39 -5.74 5.67
CA GLY A 219 16.84 -4.93 6.76
C GLY A 219 15.88 -3.84 6.27
N LEU A 220 16.27 -3.07 5.26
CA LEU A 220 15.42 -2.00 4.69
C LEU A 220 14.16 -2.56 4.01
N THR A 221 14.26 -3.72 3.35
CA THR A 221 13.09 -4.39 2.77
C THR A 221 12.15 -4.90 3.86
N LEU A 222 12.69 -5.42 4.96
CA LEU A 222 11.91 -5.85 6.13
C LEU A 222 11.19 -4.68 6.80
N LEU A 223 11.83 -3.50 6.88
CA LEU A 223 11.21 -2.28 7.44
C LEU A 223 9.95 -1.85 6.69
N TRP A 224 9.83 -2.20 5.41
CA TRP A 224 8.57 -2.03 4.68
C TRP A 224 7.63 -3.19 4.97
N ALA A 225 8.09 -4.41 4.64
CA ALA A 225 7.22 -5.57 4.52
C ALA A 225 6.59 -6.03 5.84
N TRP A 226 7.26 -5.81 6.98
CA TRP A 226 6.81 -6.28 8.29
C TRP A 226 6.34 -5.14 9.21
N ASN A 227 6.18 -3.94 8.68
CA ASN A 227 5.77 -2.78 9.46
C ASN A 227 4.28 -2.88 9.85
N PRO A 228 3.96 -2.93 11.16
CA PRO A 228 2.57 -3.06 11.61
C PRO A 228 1.66 -1.92 11.15
N ALA A 229 2.14 -0.67 11.11
CA ALA A 229 1.32 0.44 10.62
C ALA A 229 1.03 0.34 9.13
N LEU A 230 2.02 -0.04 8.31
CA LEU A 230 1.80 -0.14 6.87
C LEU A 230 0.86 -1.30 6.53
N LEU A 231 0.95 -2.42 7.26
CA LEU A 231 0.00 -3.52 7.14
C LEU A 231 -1.42 -3.07 7.53
N SER A 232 -1.59 -2.32 8.61
CA SER A 232 -2.89 -1.75 8.96
C SER A 232 -3.41 -0.80 7.88
N ILE A 233 -2.64 0.23 7.50
CA ILE A 233 -3.10 1.25 6.55
C ILE A 233 -3.40 0.65 5.17
N PHE A 234 -2.53 -0.21 4.63
CA PHE A 234 -2.66 -0.67 3.25
C PHE A 234 -3.44 -1.98 3.08
N VAL A 235 -3.56 -2.81 4.13
CA VAL A 235 -4.31 -4.08 4.06
C VAL A 235 -5.60 -4.02 4.87
N VAL A 236 -5.58 -3.47 6.08
CA VAL A 236 -6.80 -3.32 6.90
C VAL A 236 -7.68 -2.20 6.33
N ASP A 237 -7.13 -1.02 6.09
CA ASP A 237 -7.92 0.15 5.64
C ASP A 237 -7.97 0.28 4.10
N ALA A 238 -7.24 -0.58 3.38
CA ALA A 238 -7.15 -0.62 1.91
C ALA A 238 -6.85 0.75 1.27
N HIS A 239 -6.01 1.56 1.93
CA HIS A 239 -5.68 2.90 1.44
C HIS A 239 -4.98 2.87 0.07
N ASN A 240 -5.48 3.70 -0.85
CA ASN A 240 -5.01 3.75 -2.23
C ASN A 240 -3.59 4.31 -2.42
N ASP A 241 -3.02 4.92 -1.38
CA ASP A 241 -1.64 5.42 -1.35
C ASP A 241 -0.62 4.34 -1.71
N VAL A 242 -0.89 3.08 -1.38
CA VAL A 242 0.03 1.99 -1.73
C VAL A 242 0.17 1.81 -3.25
N LEU A 243 -0.91 2.00 -4.02
CA LEU A 243 -0.86 1.92 -5.47
C LEU A 243 -0.14 3.14 -6.06
N MET A 244 -0.34 4.32 -5.46
CA MET A 244 0.46 5.53 -5.78
C MET A 244 1.96 5.25 -5.58
N LEU A 245 2.34 4.61 -4.47
CA LEU A 245 3.74 4.27 -4.17
C LEU A 245 4.33 3.25 -5.16
N VAL A 246 3.55 2.27 -5.64
CA VAL A 246 4.01 1.34 -6.69
C VAL A 246 4.48 2.10 -7.91
N TRP A 247 3.67 3.04 -8.40
CA TRP A 247 4.00 3.85 -9.57
C TRP A 247 5.23 4.75 -9.35
N LEU A 248 5.33 5.37 -8.17
CA LEU A 248 6.49 6.19 -7.80
C LEU A 248 7.78 5.36 -7.76
N LEU A 249 7.78 4.21 -7.09
CA LEU A 249 8.95 3.35 -6.95
C LEU A 249 9.38 2.73 -8.28
N LEU A 250 8.41 2.23 -9.06
CA LEU A 250 8.67 1.67 -10.38
C LEU A 250 9.22 2.74 -11.34
N GLY A 251 8.56 3.90 -11.40
CA GLY A 251 9.01 5.03 -12.21
C GLY A 251 10.40 5.51 -11.81
N TYR A 252 10.69 5.57 -10.51
CA TYR A 252 12.02 5.95 -9.99
C TYR A 252 13.11 5.00 -10.47
N GLY A 253 12.88 3.70 -10.38
CA GLY A 253 13.91 2.74 -10.80
C GLY A 253 14.09 2.66 -12.31
N VAL A 254 13.02 2.91 -13.10
CA VAL A 254 13.14 3.05 -14.57
C VAL A 254 13.92 4.31 -14.93
N LEU A 255 13.65 5.42 -14.24
CA LEU A 255 14.39 6.68 -14.38
C LEU A 255 15.87 6.49 -14.03
N TRP A 256 16.17 5.82 -12.93
CA TRP A 256 17.54 5.55 -12.46
C TRP A 256 18.35 4.68 -13.43
N ARG A 257 17.68 3.90 -14.27
CA ARG A 257 18.31 3.10 -15.34
C ARG A 257 18.51 3.85 -16.66
N GLY A 258 18.32 5.17 -16.66
CA GLY A 258 18.56 6.04 -17.81
C GLY A 258 17.33 6.26 -18.69
N HIS A 259 16.18 5.65 -18.39
CA HIS A 259 14.94 5.83 -19.16
C HIS A 259 14.07 6.94 -18.56
N ALA A 260 14.59 8.19 -18.58
CA ALA A 260 13.98 9.31 -17.86
C ALA A 260 12.51 9.58 -18.24
N VAL A 261 12.18 9.64 -19.53
CA VAL A 261 10.79 9.90 -19.99
C VAL A 261 9.84 8.78 -19.56
N ALA A 262 10.24 7.52 -19.72
CA ALA A 262 9.43 6.38 -19.30
C ALA A 262 9.24 6.34 -17.79
N GLY A 263 10.30 6.63 -17.03
CA GLY A 263 10.24 6.74 -15.57
C GLY A 263 9.27 7.84 -15.10
N MET A 264 9.30 9.00 -15.74
CA MET A 264 8.35 10.09 -15.44
C MET A 264 6.92 9.77 -15.84
N SER A 265 6.73 9.08 -16.96
CA SER A 265 5.41 8.61 -17.39
C SER A 265 4.81 7.64 -16.37
N LEU A 266 5.62 6.71 -15.86
CA LEU A 266 5.20 5.77 -14.82
C LEU A 266 4.90 6.48 -13.50
N MET A 267 5.72 7.43 -13.07
CA MET A 267 5.41 8.22 -11.88
C MET A 267 4.17 9.10 -12.06
N PHE A 268 3.87 9.55 -13.27
CA PHE A 268 2.66 10.32 -13.54
C PHE A 268 1.38 9.48 -13.33
N LEU A 269 1.45 8.15 -13.51
CA LEU A 269 0.35 7.26 -13.09
C LEU A 269 0.05 7.36 -11.58
N ALA A 270 1.04 7.73 -10.74
CA ALA A 270 0.81 8.00 -9.34
C ALA A 270 -0.11 9.22 -9.12
N VAL A 271 0.04 10.26 -9.95
CA VAL A 271 -0.84 11.46 -9.94
C VAL A 271 -2.25 11.05 -10.39
N LEU A 272 -2.34 10.19 -11.40
CA LEU A 272 -3.62 9.63 -11.85
C LEU A 272 -4.26 8.68 -10.84
N THR A 273 -3.53 8.15 -9.86
CA THR A 273 -4.11 7.44 -8.71
C THR A 273 -4.52 8.43 -7.62
N LYS A 274 -3.60 9.30 -7.20
CA LYS A 274 -3.78 10.25 -6.09
C LYS A 274 -3.10 11.58 -6.42
N PRO A 275 -3.85 12.69 -6.61
CA PRO A 275 -3.29 13.94 -7.11
C PRO A 275 -2.12 14.51 -6.29
N ILE A 276 -2.06 14.22 -4.98
CA ILE A 276 -0.96 14.65 -4.10
C ILE A 276 0.42 14.13 -4.54
N ALA A 277 0.47 13.07 -5.35
CA ALA A 277 1.70 12.56 -5.97
C ALA A 277 2.38 13.58 -6.91
N LEU A 278 1.68 14.65 -7.29
CA LEU A 278 2.29 15.75 -8.04
C LEU A 278 3.45 16.37 -7.27
N LEU A 279 3.38 16.43 -5.94
CA LEU A 279 4.43 16.99 -5.09
C LEU A 279 5.77 16.27 -5.28
N PRO A 280 5.90 14.94 -5.03
CA PRO A 280 7.15 14.23 -5.28
C PRO A 280 7.53 14.22 -6.77
N LEU A 281 6.55 14.16 -7.69
CA LEU A 281 6.82 14.17 -9.13
C LEU A 281 7.59 15.43 -9.56
N LEU A 282 7.24 16.61 -9.03
CA LEU A 282 7.95 17.87 -9.31
C LEU A 282 9.44 17.79 -8.94
N PHE A 283 9.76 17.19 -7.79
CA PHE A 283 11.14 17.02 -7.34
C PHE A 283 11.91 16.03 -8.20
N PHE A 284 11.30 14.88 -8.54
CA PHE A 284 11.94 13.91 -9.43
C PHE A 284 12.13 14.47 -10.84
N PHE A 285 11.16 15.22 -11.36
CA PHE A 285 11.25 15.88 -12.66
C PHE A 285 12.40 16.89 -12.67
N LEU A 286 12.49 17.75 -11.65
CA LEU A 286 13.57 18.72 -11.55
C LEU A 286 14.95 18.05 -11.47
N ALA A 287 15.08 17.01 -10.63
CA ALA A 287 16.32 16.25 -10.51
C ALA A 287 16.72 15.60 -11.85
N ALA A 288 15.77 14.99 -12.55
CA ALA A 288 16.00 14.35 -13.85
C ALA A 288 16.32 15.35 -14.97
N TRP A 289 15.71 16.54 -14.91
CA TRP A 289 15.98 17.64 -15.84
C TRP A 289 17.40 18.22 -15.64
N LEU A 290 17.80 18.43 -14.38
CA LEU A 290 19.15 18.90 -14.03
C LEU A 290 20.23 17.88 -14.41
N ALA A 291 19.92 16.58 -14.35
CA ALA A 291 20.82 15.50 -14.74
C ALA A 291 21.01 15.33 -16.26
N GLN A 292 20.25 16.05 -17.10
CA GLN A 292 20.42 15.98 -18.56
C GLN A 292 21.73 16.66 -19.01
N PRO A 293 22.48 16.07 -19.97
CA PRO A 293 23.83 16.51 -20.31
C PRO A 293 23.88 17.87 -21.01
N ASP A 294 22.86 18.20 -21.81
CA ASP A 294 22.82 19.43 -22.60
C ASP A 294 21.39 19.97 -22.79
N GLY A 295 21.28 21.16 -23.38
CA GLY A 295 20.00 21.82 -23.61
C GLY A 295 19.09 21.07 -24.60
N ALA A 296 19.63 20.33 -25.56
CA ALA A 296 18.84 19.54 -26.49
C ALA A 296 18.23 18.30 -25.80
N ALA A 297 19.00 17.62 -24.96
CA ALA A 297 18.53 16.52 -24.12
C ALA A 297 17.44 16.98 -23.15
N ARG A 298 17.60 18.16 -22.52
CA ARG A 298 16.55 18.80 -21.71
C ARG A 298 15.26 19.00 -22.48
N ARG A 299 15.32 19.56 -23.70
CA ARG A 299 14.13 19.76 -24.55
C ARG A 299 13.46 18.44 -24.93
N ARG A 300 14.24 17.42 -25.30
CA ARG A 300 13.70 16.07 -25.61
C ARG A 300 13.03 15.43 -24.40
N PHE A 301 13.63 15.55 -23.21
CA PHE A 301 13.07 15.03 -21.97
C PHE A 301 11.74 15.73 -21.62
N VAL A 302 11.72 17.06 -21.65
CA VAL A 302 10.50 17.85 -21.37
C VAL A 302 9.42 17.53 -22.40
N GLY A 303 9.74 17.58 -23.70
CA GLY A 303 8.78 17.29 -24.76
C GLY A 303 8.25 15.86 -24.71
N GLY A 304 9.14 14.88 -24.51
CA GLY A 304 8.75 13.48 -24.38
C GLY A 304 7.82 13.25 -23.19
N THR A 305 8.18 13.78 -22.02
CA THR A 305 7.36 13.66 -20.80
C THR A 305 6.00 14.35 -20.96
N ALA A 306 5.98 15.54 -21.57
CA ALA A 306 4.72 16.26 -21.83
C ALA A 306 3.80 15.47 -22.76
N VAL A 307 4.34 14.93 -23.87
CA VAL A 307 3.58 14.10 -24.81
C VAL A 307 3.04 12.85 -24.12
N THR A 308 3.85 12.12 -23.37
CA THR A 308 3.40 10.91 -22.68
C THR A 308 2.34 11.20 -21.62
N CYS A 309 2.49 12.28 -20.85
CA CYS A 309 1.46 12.67 -19.88
C CYS A 309 0.15 13.07 -20.56
N LEU A 310 0.21 13.82 -21.66
CA LEU A 310 -0.98 14.18 -22.45
C LEU A 310 -1.68 12.95 -23.05
N LEU A 311 -0.91 11.96 -23.49
CA LEU A 311 -1.47 10.70 -23.98
C LEU A 311 -2.14 9.94 -22.83
N LEU A 312 -1.51 9.87 -21.65
CA LEU A 312 -2.08 9.21 -20.47
C LEU A 312 -3.33 9.91 -19.92
N THR A 313 -3.46 11.23 -20.10
CA THR A 313 -4.67 11.98 -19.75
C THR A 313 -5.67 12.10 -20.89
N HIS A 314 -5.43 11.45 -22.03
CA HIS A 314 -6.28 11.64 -23.20
C HIS A 314 -7.70 11.12 -22.92
N PRO A 315 -8.77 11.93 -23.13
CA PRO A 315 -10.15 11.54 -22.84
C PRO A 315 -10.56 10.19 -23.44
N HIS A 316 -10.08 9.88 -24.64
CA HIS A 316 -10.31 8.58 -25.28
C HIS A 316 -9.87 7.37 -24.45
N LEU A 317 -8.78 7.46 -23.68
CA LEU A 317 -8.38 6.35 -22.78
C LEU A 317 -9.39 6.15 -21.65
N PHE A 318 -10.04 7.21 -21.19
CA PHE A 318 -11.06 7.15 -20.14
C PHE A 318 -12.42 6.70 -20.70
N THR A 319 -12.82 7.21 -21.87
CA THR A 319 -14.11 6.88 -22.49
C THR A 319 -14.20 5.46 -23.02
N LEU A 320 -13.08 4.84 -23.37
CA LEU A 320 -13.06 3.44 -23.86
C LEU A 320 -13.50 2.45 -22.78
N TRP A 321 -13.26 2.76 -21.51
CA TRP A 321 -13.63 1.91 -20.38
C TRP A 321 -14.90 2.39 -19.68
N PHE A 322 -15.10 3.71 -19.58
CA PHE A 322 -16.30 4.32 -19.02
C PHE A 322 -16.66 5.60 -19.80
N PRO A 323 -17.64 5.54 -20.73
CA PRO A 323 -18.03 6.67 -21.60
C PRO A 323 -18.41 7.95 -20.81
N VAL A 324 -18.84 7.74 -19.57
CA VAL A 324 -19.30 8.75 -18.63
C VAL A 324 -18.27 9.84 -18.32
N PHE A 325 -16.96 9.54 -18.40
CA PHE A 325 -15.93 10.55 -18.19
C PHE A 325 -15.86 11.62 -19.30
N ALA A 326 -16.53 11.43 -20.44
CA ALA A 326 -16.66 12.46 -21.48
C ALA A 326 -17.95 13.31 -21.37
N HIS A 327 -18.93 12.88 -20.58
CA HIS A 327 -20.18 13.61 -20.47
C HIS A 327 -20.04 14.80 -19.52
N ARG A 328 -20.25 16.00 -20.08
CA ARG A 328 -20.61 17.18 -19.28
C ARG A 328 -21.97 16.93 -18.64
N SER A 329 -22.17 17.49 -17.46
CA SER A 329 -23.42 17.46 -16.67
C SER A 329 -24.69 17.44 -17.55
N PRO A 330 -25.68 16.57 -17.26
CA PRO A 330 -26.97 16.65 -17.92
C PRO A 330 -27.68 17.93 -17.49
N GLY A 331 -27.60 18.99 -18.31
CA GLY A 331 -28.23 20.28 -18.04
C GLY A 331 -27.55 21.54 -18.56
N SER A 332 -26.76 21.45 -19.65
CA SER A 332 -26.33 22.63 -20.42
C SER A 332 -26.92 22.63 -21.80
#